data_AF-A0A0A9BUP2-F1
#
_entry.id   AF-A0A0A9BUP2-F1
#
_cell.length_a   1.000
_cell.length_b   1.000
_cell.length_c   1.000
_cell.angle_alpha   90.00
_cell.angle_beta   90.00
_cell.angle_gamma   90.00
#
_symmetry.space_group_name_H-M   'P 1'
#
loop_
_entity.id
_entity.type
_entity.pdbx_description
1 polymer ?
#
loop_
_entity_poly.entity_id
_entity_poly.type
_entity_poly.pdbx_seq_one_letter_code
_entity_poly.pdbx_strand_id
1 'polypeptide(L)' 'MYHYERFMSVLKKYVRNRARPEGCMAQAWETEEVIKFVLDYMDLKIIGKPVSRHEGKLNREGARGHKKSILII' A
#
# COMPACT_ATOMS: atom_id res chain seq x y z
N MET A 1 -15.90 -14.18 -0.20
CA MET A 1 -15.28 -13.31 0.80
C MET A 1 -15.65 -11.87 0.51
N TYR A 2 -16.10 -11.17 1.55
CA TYR A 2 -16.60 -9.80 1.48
C TYR A 2 -15.44 -8.78 1.39
N HIS A 3 -15.74 -7.56 0.95
CA HIS A 3 -14.73 -6.51 0.75
C HIS A 3 -13.95 -6.17 2.03
N TYR A 4 -14.64 -6.12 3.17
CA TYR A 4 -14.02 -5.87 4.47
C TYR A 4 -13.00 -6.96 4.85
N GLU A 5 -13.33 -8.24 4.65
CA GLU A 5 -12.43 -9.36 4.99
C GLU A 5 -11.14 -9.29 4.16
N ARG A 6 -11.25 -8.93 2.88
CA ARG A 6 -10.08 -8.71 2.01
C ARG A 6 -9.22 -7.56 2.52
N PHE A 7 -9.82 -6.43 2.89
CA PHE A 7 -9.08 -5.29 3.43
C PHE A 7 -8.36 -5.64 4.73
N MET A 8 -9.05 -6.28 5.67
CA MET A 8 -8.46 -6.74 6.94
C MET A 8 -7.32 -7.75 6.73
N SER A 9 -7.41 -8.61 5.71
CA SER A 9 -6.32 -9.54 5.38
C SER A 9 -5.03 -8.84 4.92
N VAL A 10 -5.16 -7.67 4.26
CA VAL A 10 -4.02 -6.83 3.89
C VAL A 10 -3.49 -6.15 5.15
N LEU A 11 -4.38 -5.56 5.95
CA LEU A 11 -3.99 -4.83 7.15
C LEU A 11 -3.28 -5.72 8.20
N LYS A 12 -3.62 -7.00 8.24
CA LYS A 12 -2.95 -7.99 9.11
C LYS A 12 -1.43 -8.04 8.92
N LYS A 13 -0.91 -7.65 7.76
CA LYS A 13 0.54 -7.59 7.49
C LYS A 13 1.27 -6.50 8.26
N TYR A 14 0.56 -5.50 8.76
CA TYR A 14 1.14 -4.39 9.52
C TYR A 14 1.26 -4.66 11.01
N VAL A 15 0.74 -5.79 11.50
CA VAL A 15 0.83 -6.17 12.93
C VAL A 15 2.26 -6.62 13.24
N ARG A 16 3.09 -5.70 13.73
CA ARG A 16 4.46 -5.96 14.21
C ARG A 16 4.49 -6.31 15.70
N ASN A 17 3.60 -5.73 16.51
CA ASN A 17 3.46 -6.02 17.93
C ASN A 17 2.17 -6.78 18.23
N ARG A 18 2.27 -8.06 18.60
CA ARG A 18 1.13 -8.91 18.94
C ARG A 18 0.49 -8.57 20.29
N ALA A 19 1.18 -7.87 21.18
CA ALA A 19 0.62 -7.45 22.46
C ALA A 19 -0.43 -6.33 22.29
N ARG A 20 -0.37 -5.57 21.18
CA ARG A 20 -1.31 -4.48 20.84
C ARG A 20 -1.55 -4.45 19.32
N PRO A 21 -2.31 -5.41 18.78
CA PRO A 21 -2.40 -5.60 17.34
C PRO A 21 -3.11 -4.46 16.60
N GLU A 22 -4.18 -3.92 17.17
CA GLU A 22 -5.00 -2.85 16.55
C GLU A 22 -4.22 -1.53 16.47
N GLY A 23 -3.61 -1.10 17.58
CA GLY A 23 -2.79 0.11 17.60
C GLY A 23 -1.57 0.02 16.69
N CYS A 24 -0.91 -1.15 16.66
CA CYS A 24 0.23 -1.38 15.77
C CYS A 24 -0.18 -1.32 14.29
N MET A 25 -1.36 -1.86 13.95
CA MET A 25 -1.89 -1.86 12.60
C MET A 25 -2.27 -0.44 12.15
N ALA A 26 -2.98 0.32 12.99
CA ALA A 26 -3.40 1.68 12.69
C ALA A 26 -2.19 2.60 12.48
N GLN A 27 -1.21 2.56 13.38
CA GLN A 27 -0.02 3.40 13.30
C GLN A 27 0.79 3.11 12.03
N ALA A 28 1.02 1.84 11.71
CA ALA A 28 1.79 1.47 10.53
C ALA A 28 1.06 1.84 9.23
N TRP A 29 -0.26 1.65 9.17
CA TRP A 29 -1.07 2.07 8.02
C TRP A 29 -1.04 3.60 7.82
N GLU A 30 -1.26 4.36 8.89
CA GLU A 30 -1.22 5.82 8.86
C GLU A 30 0.13 6.34 8.36
N THR A 31 1.24 5.77 8.85
CA THR A 31 2.58 6.18 8.38
C THR A 31 2.78 5.91 6.88
N GLU A 32 2.26 4.81 6.34
CA GLU A 32 2.38 4.52 4.91
C GLU A 32 1.56 5.49 4.07
N GLU A 33 0.35 5.84 4.51
CA GLU A 33 -0.50 6.82 3.81
C GLU A 33 0.10 8.22 3.84
N VAL A 34 0.66 8.66 4.97
CA VAL A 34 1.35 9.95 5.06
C VAL A 34 2.56 9.98 4.12
N ILE A 35 3.35 8.91 4.05
CA ILE A 35 4.50 8.84 3.15
C ILE A 35 4.06 8.89 1.68
N LYS A 36 3.01 8.13 1.31
CA LYS A 36 2.44 8.21 -0.05
C LYS A 36 1.96 9.61 -0.39
N PHE A 37 1.24 10.25 0.51
CA PHE A 37 0.74 11.60 0.32
C PHE A 37 1.87 12.60 0.09
N VAL A 38 2.93 12.52 0.91
CA VAL A 38 4.10 13.39 0.80
C VAL A 38 4.85 13.16 -0.51
N LEU A 39 4.98 11.90 -0.94
CA LEU A 39 5.62 11.54 -2.22
C LEU A 39 4.82 12.06 -3.42
N ASP A 40 3.49 11.90 -3.39
CA ASP A 40 2.60 12.38 -4.43
C ASP A 40 2.55 13.92 -4.46
N TYR A 41 2.57 14.58 -3.29
CA TYR A 41 2.56 16.05 -3.19
C TYR A 41 3.84 16.68 -3.72
N MET A 42 5.00 16.07 -3.45
CA MET A 42 6.29 16.61 -3.90
C MET A 42 6.72 16.12 -5.29
N ASP A 43 5.87 15.36 -6.00
CA ASP A 43 6.18 14.69 -7.28
C ASP A 43 7.53 13.93 -7.25
N LEU A 44 7.91 13.45 -6.06
CA LEU A 44 9.19 12.80 -5.84
C LEU A 44 9.11 11.39 -6.41
N LYS A 45 9.81 11.16 -7.53
CA LYS A 45 10.03 9.81 -8.04
C LYS A 45 10.84 9.01 -7.03
N ILE A 46 10.21 8.01 -6.44
CA ILE A 46 10.87 7.00 -5.62
C ILE A 46 11.94 6.30 -6.49
N ILE A 47 13.21 6.55 -6.19
CA ILE A 47 14.32 5.81 -6.79
C ILE A 47 14.23 4.36 -6.30
N GLY A 48 14.04 3.42 -7.22
CA GLY A 48 14.00 1.99 -6.89
C GLY A 48 12.61 1.36 -6.82
N LYS A 49 11.53 2.06 -7.20
CA LYS A 49 10.27 1.36 -7.47
C LYS A 49 10.49 0.45 -8.70
N PRO A 50 10.38 -0.89 -8.57
CA PRO A 50 10.48 -1.75 -9.74
C PRO A 50 9.30 -1.44 -10.65
N VAL A 51 9.61 -0.79 -11.77
CA VAL A 51 8.65 -0.51 -12.84
C VAL A 51 8.12 -1.86 -13.30
N SER A 52 6.83 -2.12 -13.07
CA SER A 52 6.25 -3.38 -13.53
C SER A 52 6.27 -3.37 -15.06
N ARG A 53 6.57 -4.51 -15.69
CA ARG A 53 6.53 -4.64 -17.17
C ARG A 53 5.14 -4.34 -17.78
N HIS A 54 4.11 -4.10 -16.96
CA HIS A 54 2.73 -3.87 -17.37
C HIS A 54 2.23 -2.47 -16.98
N GLU A 55 3.11 -1.58 -16.49
CA GLU A 55 2.74 -0.24 -16.00
C GLU A 55 2.12 0.65 -17.11
N GLY A 56 2.36 0.34 -18.39
CA GLY A 56 1.69 0.96 -19.54
C GLY A 56 0.43 0.26 -20.07
N LYS A 57 0.07 -0.93 -19.56
CA LYS A 57 -1.10 -1.72 -20.03
C LYS A 57 -2.39 -1.44 -19.24
N LEU A 58 -2.30 -0.71 -18.13
CA LEU A 58 -3.42 -0.42 -17.23
C LEU A 58 -4.29 0.77 -17.67
N ASN A 59 -3.94 1.47 -18.75
CA ASN A 59 -4.83 2.45 -19.40
C ASN A 59 -5.97 1.80 -20.21
N ARG A 60 -6.06 0.45 -20.21
CA ARG A 60 -7.26 -0.24 -20.67
C ARG A 60 -8.24 -0.36 -19.51
N GLU A 61 -9.33 0.39 -19.62
CA GLU A 61 -10.53 0.34 -18.80
C GLU A 61 -10.91 -1.13 -18.53
N GLY A 62 -10.55 -1.69 -17.37
CA GLY A 62 -10.94 -3.06 -17.03
C GLY A 62 -10.07 -3.79 -16.02
N ALA A 63 -8.79 -3.44 -15.88
CA ALA A 63 -7.94 -4.08 -14.87
C ALA A 63 -7.83 -3.23 -13.61
N ARG A 64 -8.73 -3.45 -12.63
CA ARG A 64 -8.55 -3.00 -11.23
C ARG A 64 -7.42 -3.79 -10.56
N GLY A 65 -6.20 -3.61 -11.06
CA GLY A 65 -4.99 -4.06 -10.40
C GLY A 65 -4.64 -3.08 -9.28
N HIS A 66 -4.66 -3.53 -8.02
CA HIS A 66 -4.08 -2.75 -6.94
C HIS A 66 -2.60 -2.51 -7.24
N LYS A 67 -2.20 -1.23 -7.35
CA LYS A 67 -0.78 -0.83 -7.33
C LYS A 67 -0.18 -1.37 -6.03
N LYS A 68 0.66 -2.40 -6.12
CA LYS A 68 1.50 -2.81 -4.99
C LYS A 68 2.72 -1.88 -4.96
N SER A 69 2.56 -0.70 -4.40
CA SER A 69 3.70 0.05 -3.89
C SER A 69 4.18 -0.68 -2.63
N ILE A 70 5.02 -1.69 -2.80
CA ILE A 70 5.78 -2.24 -1.67
C ILE A 70 6.81 -1.16 -1.33
N LEU A 71 6.43 -0.28 -0.40
CA LEU A 71 7.38 0.57 0.30
C LEU A 71 8.05 -0.35 1.33
N ILE A 72 9.31 -0.73 1.10
CA ILE A 72 10.09 -1.47 2.10
C ILE A 72 10.45 -0.46 3.19
N ILE A 73 9.80 -0.54 4.35
CA ILE A 73 10.25 0.05 5.62
C ILE A 73 10.51 -1.09 6.60
#